data_AF-A0A843YWN8-F1
#
_entry.id   AF-A0A843YWN8-F1
#
_cell.length_a   1.000
_cell.length_b   1.000
_cell.length_c   1.000
_cell.angle_alpha   90.00
_cell.angle_beta   90.00
_cell.angle_gamma   90.00
#
_symmetry.space_group_name_H-M   'P 1'
#
loop_
_entity.id
_entity.type
_entity.pdbx_description
1 polymer ?
#
loop_
_entity_poly.entity_id
_entity_poly.type
_entity_poly.pdbx_seq_one_letter_code
_entity_poly.pdbx_strand_id
1 'polypeptide(L)'
;MLKNTAILSIVDFPETEQTAPVQRSGWVRTTIEQMQVIAIERGGMCLSIAYGIAHTKLEWECTKGHRWFATPSNIKRGTWCRECAKDRSRSSLDDIIEIALARGGRCLSQQYINTESPLTFECEQGHCWQASSKTIREGHWCAACAHDKMRSTLQRMQEIAASRGGLCLSDTYLNNYHRLRWRCAQGHEWESNPLNVVKHWCAQCRDDKKRLGIARMQAIAAERDGLCLSTVYVNAHTHLTWKCCNGHIWQARPMDIVKGHWCNLCYLDRRTQEKKRRRRKSKNAVPILI
;
A
#
# COMPACT_ATOMS: atom_id res chain seq x y z
N MET A 1 53.56 -70.91 -11.77
CA MET A 1 55.04 -70.92 -11.86
C MET A 1 55.55 -69.49 -11.78
N LEU A 2 56.49 -69.27 -10.85
CA LEU A 2 57.59 -68.29 -10.83
C LEU A 2 57.23 -66.82 -11.18
N LYS A 3 57.03 -65.96 -10.16
CA LYS A 3 58.07 -65.16 -9.49
C LYS A 3 58.78 -64.19 -10.46
N ASN A 4 58.54 -62.88 -10.32
CA ASN A 4 59.56 -62.02 -9.72
C ASN A 4 59.07 -60.59 -9.42
N THR A 5 59.26 -60.25 -8.16
CA THR A 5 59.31 -58.95 -7.49
C THR A 5 60.48 -58.08 -7.96
N ALA A 6 60.30 -56.75 -7.97
CA ALA A 6 61.34 -55.81 -7.58
C ALA A 6 60.71 -54.53 -7.02
N ILE A 7 61.23 -54.10 -5.88
CA ILE A 7 60.76 -53.09 -4.93
C ILE A 7 61.85 -51.99 -4.85
N LEU A 8 61.42 -50.74 -4.65
CA LEU A 8 62.11 -49.55 -4.08
C LEU A 8 63.50 -49.15 -4.61
N SER A 9 63.63 -47.86 -4.96
CA SER A 9 64.56 -46.97 -4.25
C SER A 9 64.32 -45.50 -4.61
N ILE A 10 64.09 -44.73 -3.54
CA ILE A 10 64.19 -43.28 -3.44
C ILE A 10 65.68 -42.93 -3.43
N VAL A 11 66.10 -41.90 -4.18
CA VAL A 11 67.26 -41.05 -3.83
C VAL A 11 67.09 -39.65 -4.45
N ASP A 12 66.78 -38.73 -3.56
CA ASP A 12 67.34 -37.38 -3.34
C ASP A 12 67.58 -36.35 -4.46
N PHE A 13 67.07 -35.16 -4.14
CA PHE A 13 67.34 -33.82 -4.70
C PHE A 13 68.81 -33.38 -4.49
N PRO A 14 69.25 -32.33 -5.22
CA PRO A 14 69.59 -31.11 -4.46
C PRO A 14 69.02 -29.80 -5.06
N GLU A 15 68.55 -28.97 -4.12
CA GLU A 15 68.81 -27.52 -3.92
C GLU A 15 68.78 -26.59 -5.15
N THR A 16 67.70 -25.82 -5.30
CA THR A 16 67.58 -24.39 -4.92
C THR A 16 68.57 -23.45 -5.63
N GLU A 17 68.05 -22.56 -6.48
CA GLU A 17 68.30 -21.13 -6.29
C GLU A 17 67.27 -20.26 -7.00
N GLN A 18 66.79 -19.28 -6.23
CA GLN A 18 65.89 -18.21 -6.63
C GLN A 18 66.58 -17.25 -7.59
N THR A 19 65.87 -16.73 -8.60
CA THR A 19 65.81 -15.28 -8.86
C THR A 19 64.64 -14.96 -9.81
N ALA A 20 63.91 -13.89 -9.46
CA ALA A 20 62.69 -13.36 -10.06
C ALA A 20 62.97 -12.50 -11.33
N PRO A 21 62.06 -11.66 -11.89
CA PRO A 21 60.59 -11.69 -11.99
C PRO A 21 60.07 -11.52 -13.45
N VAL A 22 58.77 -11.84 -13.62
CA VAL A 22 57.74 -11.24 -14.51
C VAL A 22 58.19 -10.14 -15.49
N GLN A 23 57.89 -10.29 -16.79
CA GLN A 23 57.10 -9.38 -17.68
C GLN A 23 56.93 -10.06 -19.06
N ARG A 24 55.88 -9.92 -19.87
CA ARG A 24 54.50 -9.40 -19.80
C ARG A 24 53.80 -9.92 -21.08
N SER A 25 52.51 -10.20 -20.97
CA SER A 25 51.49 -10.15 -22.04
C SER A 25 51.83 -10.80 -23.39
N GLY A 26 51.75 -12.14 -23.45
CA GLY A 26 51.52 -12.86 -24.70
C GLY A 26 50.03 -12.89 -25.04
N TRP A 27 49.64 -12.36 -26.19
CA TRP A 27 48.28 -12.50 -26.72
C TRP A 27 48.00 -13.99 -26.95
N VAL A 28 47.21 -14.61 -26.05
CA VAL A 28 46.87 -16.04 -26.14
C VAL A 28 46.08 -16.24 -27.44
N ARG A 29 46.71 -16.88 -28.44
CA ARG A 29 46.02 -17.33 -29.65
C ARG A 29 44.85 -18.19 -29.20
N THR A 30 43.64 -17.74 -29.50
CA THR A 30 42.43 -18.52 -29.23
C THR A 30 42.55 -19.82 -29.99
N THR A 31 42.46 -20.97 -29.32
CA THR A 31 42.59 -22.27 -29.98
C THR A 31 41.20 -22.85 -30.28
N ILE A 32 41.11 -23.83 -31.18
CA ILE A 32 39.83 -24.44 -31.53
C ILE A 32 39.21 -25.16 -30.32
N GLU A 33 40.04 -25.67 -29.41
CA GLU A 33 39.64 -26.30 -28.15
C GLU A 33 38.91 -25.30 -27.25
N GLN A 34 39.37 -24.05 -27.19
CA GLN A 34 38.65 -23.00 -26.45
C GLN A 34 37.26 -22.72 -27.04
N MET A 35 37.09 -22.87 -28.35
CA MET A 35 35.79 -22.68 -29.02
C MET A 35 34.84 -23.85 -28.73
N GLN A 36 35.38 -25.07 -28.65
CA GLN A 36 34.64 -26.26 -28.26
C GLN A 36 34.16 -26.17 -26.81
N VAL A 37 35.00 -25.70 -25.88
CA VAL A 37 34.60 -25.48 -24.47
C VAL A 37 33.45 -24.46 -24.39
N ILE A 38 33.57 -23.31 -25.05
CA ILE A 38 32.49 -22.29 -25.08
C ILE A 38 31.20 -22.86 -25.68
N ALA A 39 31.31 -23.76 -26.67
CA ALA A 39 30.13 -24.39 -27.25
C ALA A 39 29.41 -25.29 -26.26
N ILE A 40 30.17 -26.12 -25.53
CA ILE A 40 29.64 -27.03 -24.51
C ILE A 40 29.01 -26.25 -23.37
N GLU A 41 29.68 -25.20 -22.86
CA GLU A 41 29.14 -24.32 -21.80
C GLU A 41 27.81 -23.68 -22.16
N ARG A 42 27.56 -23.45 -23.46
CA ARG A 42 26.32 -22.86 -23.97
C ARG A 42 25.29 -23.88 -24.46
N GLY A 43 25.52 -25.16 -24.17
CA GLY A 43 24.62 -26.24 -24.58
C GLY A 43 24.60 -26.42 -26.09
N GLY A 44 25.77 -26.61 -26.69
CA GLY A 44 25.92 -26.91 -28.12
C GLY A 44 27.33 -27.43 -28.46
N MET A 45 27.64 -27.46 -29.75
CA MET A 45 28.87 -28.02 -30.29
C MET A 45 29.47 -27.08 -31.34
N CYS A 46 30.81 -26.99 -31.38
CA CYS A 46 31.54 -26.36 -32.47
C CYS A 46 31.95 -27.46 -33.45
N LEU A 47 31.40 -27.44 -34.66
CA LEU A 47 31.62 -28.48 -35.69
C LEU A 47 32.89 -28.22 -36.52
N SER A 48 33.45 -27.02 -36.46
CA SER A 48 34.68 -26.69 -37.16
C SER A 48 35.92 -27.30 -36.49
N ILE A 49 36.81 -27.86 -37.32
CA ILE A 49 38.01 -28.59 -36.89
C ILE A 49 39.31 -27.76 -36.97
N ALA A 50 39.26 -26.54 -37.54
CA ALA A 50 40.43 -25.68 -37.67
C ALA A 50 40.10 -24.21 -37.41
N TYR A 51 40.96 -23.53 -36.64
CA TYR A 51 40.89 -22.11 -36.35
C TYR A 51 42.10 -21.40 -36.99
N GLY A 52 41.86 -20.69 -38.09
CA GLY A 52 42.91 -19.97 -38.82
C GLY A 52 43.13 -18.54 -38.33
N ILE A 53 42.10 -17.68 -38.43
CA ILE A 53 42.18 -16.24 -38.11
C ILE A 53 40.90 -15.82 -37.37
N ALA A 54 40.95 -14.77 -36.55
CA ALA A 54 39.83 -14.32 -35.69
C ALA A 54 38.53 -13.95 -36.43
N HIS A 55 38.59 -13.78 -37.75
CA HIS A 55 37.44 -13.45 -38.61
C HIS A 55 36.85 -14.67 -39.34
N THR A 56 37.46 -15.86 -39.24
CA THR A 56 36.89 -17.08 -39.83
C THR A 56 35.60 -17.43 -39.11
N LYS A 57 34.51 -17.58 -39.87
CA LYS A 57 33.25 -18.08 -39.34
C LYS A 57 33.40 -19.57 -39.04
N LEU A 58 33.14 -19.96 -37.80
CA LEU A 58 33.05 -21.36 -37.41
C LEU A 58 31.59 -21.80 -37.52
N GLU A 59 31.39 -23.09 -37.72
CA GLU A 59 30.10 -23.75 -37.70
C GLU A 59 29.75 -24.22 -36.29
N TRP A 60 28.57 -23.86 -35.84
CA TRP A 60 28.06 -24.12 -34.50
C TRP A 60 26.73 -24.84 -34.59
N GLU A 61 26.47 -25.72 -33.63
CA GLU A 61 25.21 -26.45 -33.48
C GLU A 61 24.71 -26.28 -32.04
N CYS A 62 23.41 -26.02 -31.84
CA CYS A 62 22.81 -25.97 -30.51
C CYS A 62 22.17 -27.32 -30.14
N THR A 63 21.83 -27.51 -28.87
CA THR A 63 21.11 -28.72 -28.39
C THR A 63 19.80 -29.03 -29.12
N LYS A 64 19.15 -28.04 -29.72
CA LYS A 64 17.95 -28.24 -30.56
C LYS A 64 18.28 -28.67 -32.01
N GLY A 65 19.55 -28.84 -32.36
CA GLY A 65 20.00 -29.25 -33.70
C GLY A 65 20.10 -28.11 -34.72
N HIS A 66 19.83 -26.85 -34.35
CA HIS A 66 20.01 -25.73 -35.27
C HIS A 66 21.50 -25.50 -35.53
N ARG A 67 21.87 -25.37 -36.80
CA ARG A 67 23.25 -25.12 -37.26
C ARG A 67 23.40 -23.72 -37.83
N TRP A 68 24.48 -23.03 -37.49
CA TRP A 68 24.76 -21.70 -38.03
C TRP A 68 26.25 -21.37 -38.07
N PHE A 69 26.61 -20.44 -38.96
CA PHE A 69 27.97 -19.90 -39.05
C PHE A 69 28.10 -18.60 -38.26
N ALA A 70 29.08 -18.52 -37.35
CA ALA A 70 29.36 -17.31 -36.57
C ALA A 70 30.85 -17.17 -36.27
N THR A 71 31.32 -15.93 -36.15
CA THR A 71 32.68 -15.65 -35.71
C THR A 71 32.80 -15.87 -34.20
N PRO A 72 33.95 -16.39 -33.72
CA PRO A 72 34.26 -16.51 -32.29
C PRO A 72 34.05 -15.23 -31.48
N SER A 73 34.34 -14.07 -32.07
CA SER A 73 34.10 -12.77 -31.47
C SER A 73 32.61 -12.50 -31.17
N ASN A 74 31.70 -12.87 -32.08
CA ASN A 74 30.26 -12.70 -31.86
C ASN A 74 29.71 -13.70 -30.84
N ILE A 75 30.26 -14.93 -30.82
CA ILE A 75 29.93 -15.91 -29.80
C ILE A 75 30.39 -15.42 -28.43
N LYS A 76 31.65 -15.01 -28.27
CA LYS A 76 32.18 -14.46 -27.01
C LYS A 76 31.36 -13.25 -26.51
N ARG A 77 30.89 -12.38 -27.42
CA ARG A 77 30.01 -11.24 -27.11
C ARG A 77 28.59 -11.60 -26.67
N GLY A 78 28.18 -12.88 -26.73
CA GLY A 78 26.89 -13.35 -26.22
C GLY A 78 25.87 -13.75 -27.29
N THR A 79 26.20 -13.65 -28.58
CA THR A 79 25.32 -14.17 -29.63
C THR A 79 25.42 -15.70 -29.68
N TRP A 80 24.29 -16.40 -29.87
CA TRP A 80 24.25 -17.86 -29.93
C TRP A 80 23.36 -18.33 -31.09
N CYS A 81 22.38 -19.19 -30.85
CA CYS A 81 21.43 -19.66 -31.86
C CYS A 81 20.30 -18.64 -32.11
N ARG A 82 20.13 -18.23 -33.38
CA ARG A 82 19.06 -17.30 -33.81
C ARG A 82 17.66 -17.91 -33.74
N GLU A 83 17.52 -19.19 -34.05
CA GLU A 83 16.21 -19.87 -34.00
C GLU A 83 15.74 -20.06 -32.57
N CYS A 84 16.62 -20.52 -31.68
CA CYS A 84 16.32 -20.57 -30.24
C CYS A 84 16.01 -19.18 -29.66
N ALA A 85 16.65 -18.12 -30.18
CA ALA A 85 16.34 -16.74 -29.76
C ALA A 85 14.95 -16.29 -30.24
N LYS A 86 14.54 -16.66 -31.47
CA LYS A 86 13.19 -16.42 -31.99
C LYS A 86 12.12 -17.18 -31.21
N ASP A 87 12.35 -18.45 -30.88
CA ASP A 87 11.43 -19.25 -30.07
C ASP A 87 11.19 -18.58 -28.70
N ARG A 88 12.26 -18.15 -28.02
CA ARG A 88 12.13 -17.44 -26.73
C ARG A 88 11.35 -16.13 -26.85
N SER A 89 11.54 -15.40 -27.95
CA SER A 89 10.79 -14.17 -28.24
C SER A 89 9.29 -14.47 -28.45
N ARG A 90 8.94 -15.54 -29.18
CA ARG A 90 7.54 -15.96 -29.36
C ARG A 90 6.88 -16.34 -28.04
N SER A 91 7.52 -17.19 -27.23
CA SER A 91 6.99 -17.54 -25.90
C SER A 91 6.77 -16.30 -25.03
N SER A 92 7.65 -15.30 -25.12
CA SER A 92 7.47 -14.05 -24.37
C SER A 92 6.36 -13.13 -24.92
N LEU A 93 5.94 -13.28 -26.18
CA LEU A 93 4.77 -12.60 -26.74
C LEU A 93 3.48 -13.29 -26.29
N ASP A 94 3.48 -14.62 -26.29
CA ASP A 94 2.35 -15.44 -25.82
C ASP A 94 2.01 -15.09 -24.36
N ASP A 95 3.01 -14.97 -23.48
CA ASP A 95 2.83 -14.49 -22.09
C ASP A 95 2.12 -13.13 -22.04
N ILE A 96 2.46 -12.20 -22.94
CA ILE A 96 1.90 -10.84 -22.97
C ILE A 96 0.47 -10.86 -23.51
N ILE A 97 0.19 -11.73 -24.48
CA ILE A 97 -1.16 -11.96 -25.01
C ILE A 97 -2.06 -12.54 -23.91
N GLU A 98 -1.57 -13.51 -23.14
CA GLU A 98 -2.31 -14.07 -21.99
C GLU A 98 -2.63 -13.01 -20.95
N ILE A 99 -1.65 -12.16 -20.59
CA ILE A 99 -1.85 -11.04 -19.67
C ILE A 99 -2.90 -10.06 -20.23
N ALA A 100 -2.90 -9.82 -21.55
CA ALA A 100 -3.86 -8.94 -22.19
C ALA A 100 -5.29 -9.49 -22.09
N LEU A 101 -5.46 -10.77 -22.40
CA LEU A 101 -6.74 -11.47 -22.32
C LEU A 101 -7.26 -11.53 -20.88
N ALA A 102 -6.38 -11.81 -19.91
CA ALA A 102 -6.73 -11.83 -18.48
C ALA A 102 -7.22 -10.47 -17.96
N ARG A 103 -6.84 -9.37 -18.62
CA ARG A 103 -7.28 -8.00 -18.30
C ARG A 103 -8.43 -7.50 -19.18
N GLY A 104 -9.08 -8.40 -19.91
CA GLY A 104 -10.23 -8.08 -20.77
C GLY A 104 -9.85 -7.25 -21.99
N GLY A 105 -8.61 -7.32 -22.47
CA GLY A 105 -8.21 -6.66 -23.71
C GLY A 105 -7.45 -7.58 -24.65
N ARG A 106 -6.89 -7.02 -25.71
CA ARG A 106 -6.14 -7.75 -26.73
C ARG A 106 -4.85 -7.04 -27.10
N CYS A 107 -3.82 -7.83 -27.40
CA CYS A 107 -2.60 -7.34 -28.03
C CYS A 107 -2.80 -7.35 -29.54
N LEU A 108 -2.59 -6.22 -30.21
CA LEU A 108 -2.69 -6.07 -31.66
C LEU A 108 -1.35 -6.32 -32.37
N SER A 109 -0.24 -6.34 -31.63
CA SER A 109 1.09 -6.57 -32.18
C SER A 109 1.35 -8.05 -32.43
N GLN A 110 1.71 -8.39 -33.67
CA GLN A 110 2.02 -9.76 -34.10
C GLN A 110 3.49 -10.15 -33.92
N GLN A 111 4.36 -9.20 -33.57
CA GLN A 111 5.81 -9.44 -33.46
C GLN A 111 6.38 -8.85 -32.18
N TYR A 112 7.17 -9.65 -31.47
CA TYR A 112 7.94 -9.23 -30.31
C TYR A 112 9.41 -9.09 -30.69
N ILE A 113 9.88 -7.86 -30.82
CA ILE A 113 11.25 -7.57 -31.25
C ILE A 113 12.18 -7.60 -30.03
N ASN A 114 11.84 -6.88 -28.95
CA ASN A 114 12.56 -6.89 -27.68
C ASN A 114 11.68 -6.34 -26.54
N THR A 115 12.23 -6.29 -25.32
CA THR A 115 11.53 -5.82 -24.11
C THR A 115 11.09 -4.36 -24.15
N GLU A 116 11.81 -3.52 -24.89
CA GLU A 116 11.60 -2.07 -24.99
C GLU A 116 10.71 -1.67 -26.17
N SER A 117 10.46 -2.59 -27.10
CA SER A 117 9.65 -2.34 -28.29
C SER A 117 8.20 -2.09 -27.88
N PRO A 118 7.58 -1.00 -28.36
CA PRO A 118 6.19 -0.70 -28.05
C PRO A 118 5.28 -1.73 -28.72
N LEU A 119 4.51 -2.45 -27.90
CA LEU A 119 3.41 -3.30 -28.34
C LEU A 119 2.12 -2.49 -28.30
N THR A 120 1.23 -2.74 -29.24
CA THR A 120 -0.07 -2.05 -29.34
C THR A 120 -1.14 -2.91 -28.68
N PHE A 121 -1.94 -2.30 -27.81
CA PHE A 121 -2.99 -2.95 -27.04
C PHE A 121 -4.32 -2.24 -27.24
N GLU A 122 -5.40 -2.99 -27.05
CA GLU A 122 -6.77 -2.51 -27.03
C GLU A 122 -7.50 -3.08 -25.80
N CYS A 123 -8.20 -2.24 -25.05
CA CYS A 123 -8.99 -2.71 -23.90
C CYS A 123 -10.44 -3.02 -24.29
N GLU A 124 -11.20 -3.62 -23.37
CA GLU A 124 -12.63 -3.91 -23.54
C GLU A 124 -13.47 -2.69 -23.97
N GLN A 125 -13.07 -1.50 -23.53
CA GLN A 125 -13.75 -0.24 -23.84
C GLN A 125 -13.33 0.34 -25.21
N GLY A 126 -12.50 -0.37 -25.99
CA GLY A 126 -12.04 0.04 -27.32
C GLY A 126 -10.92 1.07 -27.32
N HIS A 127 -10.29 1.39 -26.18
CA HIS A 127 -9.15 2.29 -26.14
C HIS A 127 -7.90 1.59 -26.66
N CYS A 128 -7.23 2.21 -27.63
CA CYS A 128 -5.97 1.74 -28.19
C CYS A 128 -4.78 2.53 -27.63
N TRP A 129 -3.72 1.85 -27.19
CA TRP A 129 -2.49 2.50 -26.73
C TRP A 129 -1.25 1.65 -27.03
N GLN A 130 -0.07 2.27 -26.92
CA GLN A 130 1.21 1.59 -27.04
C GLN A 130 1.90 1.51 -25.68
N ALA A 131 2.44 0.34 -25.35
CA ALA A 131 3.19 0.12 -24.12
C ALA A 131 4.30 -0.92 -24.32
N SER A 132 5.36 -0.80 -23.52
CA SER A 132 6.41 -1.83 -23.49
C SER A 132 5.92 -3.08 -22.76
N SER A 133 6.49 -4.23 -23.09
CA SER A 133 6.21 -5.48 -22.38
C SER A 133 6.50 -5.42 -20.87
N LYS A 134 7.52 -4.65 -20.48
CA LYS A 134 7.88 -4.43 -19.08
C LYS A 134 6.76 -3.70 -18.34
N THR A 135 6.25 -2.62 -18.91
CA THR A 135 5.15 -1.81 -18.35
C THR A 135 3.89 -2.64 -18.12
N ILE A 136 3.55 -3.53 -19.07
CA ILE A 136 2.39 -4.42 -18.95
C ILE A 136 2.60 -5.49 -17.86
N ARG A 137 3.82 -6.05 -17.75
CA ARG A 137 4.16 -7.00 -16.68
C ARG A 137 4.13 -6.36 -15.30
N GLU A 138 4.55 -5.09 -15.18
CA GLU A 138 4.50 -4.30 -13.94
C GLU A 138 3.06 -3.95 -13.50
N GLY A 139 2.06 -4.18 -14.36
CA GLY A 139 0.64 -4.05 -14.01
C GLY A 139 -0.05 -2.80 -14.55
N HIS A 140 0.65 -1.97 -15.33
CA HIS A 140 0.03 -0.85 -16.03
C HIS A 140 -0.77 -1.37 -17.24
N TRP A 141 -1.98 -0.84 -17.43
CA TRP A 141 -2.90 -1.28 -18.47
C TRP A 141 -3.41 -0.11 -19.32
N CYS A 142 -4.69 0.24 -19.23
CA CYS A 142 -5.28 1.33 -19.99
C CYS A 142 -5.36 2.63 -19.17
N ALA A 143 -4.66 3.68 -19.62
CA ALA A 143 -4.67 4.99 -18.97
C ALA A 143 -6.04 5.70 -19.08
N ALA A 144 -6.74 5.55 -20.21
CA ALA A 144 -8.07 6.13 -20.41
C ALA A 144 -9.10 5.50 -19.45
N CYS A 145 -9.15 4.16 -19.35
CA CYS A 145 -10.01 3.50 -18.37
C CYS A 145 -9.65 3.86 -16.92
N ALA A 146 -8.36 4.04 -16.61
CA ALA A 146 -7.93 4.52 -15.30
C ALA A 146 -8.45 5.94 -15.01
N HIS A 147 -8.41 6.83 -16.01
CA HIS A 147 -8.93 8.19 -15.91
C HIS A 147 -10.46 8.21 -15.77
N ASP A 148 -11.20 7.41 -16.53
CA ASP A 148 -12.66 7.31 -16.40
C ASP A 148 -13.09 6.77 -15.02
N LYS A 149 -12.32 5.84 -14.47
CA LYS A 149 -12.51 5.37 -13.10
C LYS A 149 -12.27 6.48 -12.07
N MET A 150 -11.31 7.38 -12.32
CA MET A 150 -11.09 8.56 -11.47
C MET A 150 -12.24 9.56 -11.58
N ARG A 151 -12.74 9.84 -12.79
CA ARG A 151 -13.88 10.74 -13.02
C ARG A 151 -15.17 10.22 -12.37
N SER A 152 -15.49 8.94 -12.53
CA SER A 152 -16.63 8.32 -11.84
C SER A 152 -16.48 8.33 -10.31
N THR A 153 -15.25 8.30 -9.80
CA THR A 153 -14.98 8.49 -8.37
C THR A 153 -15.31 9.92 -7.93
N LEU A 154 -14.96 10.95 -8.71
CA LEU A 154 -15.35 12.34 -8.41
C LEU A 154 -16.87 12.52 -8.40
N GLN A 155 -17.56 11.96 -9.39
CA GLN A 155 -19.02 11.98 -9.45
C GLN A 155 -19.65 11.35 -8.20
N ARG A 156 -19.13 10.18 -7.79
CA ARG A 156 -19.53 9.53 -6.53
C ARG A 156 -19.30 10.44 -5.31
N MET A 157 -18.21 11.20 -5.28
CA MET A 157 -17.95 12.15 -4.20
C MET A 157 -18.93 13.33 -4.21
N GLN A 158 -19.32 13.82 -5.39
CA GLN A 158 -20.35 14.86 -5.53
C GLN A 158 -21.72 14.35 -5.06
N GLU A 159 -22.10 13.11 -5.38
CA GLU A 159 -23.32 12.47 -4.89
C GLU A 159 -23.33 12.31 -3.36
N ILE A 160 -22.19 11.93 -2.77
CA ILE A 160 -22.00 11.84 -1.32
C ILE A 160 -22.21 13.21 -0.67
N ALA A 161 -21.75 14.29 -1.32
CA ALA A 161 -21.99 15.64 -0.84
C ALA A 161 -23.46 16.02 -0.90
N ALA A 162 -24.10 15.78 -2.04
CA ALA A 162 -25.51 16.07 -2.26
C ALA A 162 -26.41 15.31 -1.26
N SER A 163 -26.14 14.03 -1.01
CA SER A 163 -26.91 13.22 -0.02
C SER A 163 -26.81 13.73 1.41
N ARG A 164 -25.77 14.51 1.74
CA ARG A 164 -25.57 15.15 3.05
C ARG A 164 -25.98 16.63 3.06
N GLY A 165 -26.68 17.07 2.01
CA GLY A 165 -27.14 18.45 1.86
C GLY A 165 -26.01 19.46 1.65
N GLY A 166 -24.85 19.01 1.16
CA GLY A 166 -23.72 19.88 0.86
C GLY A 166 -23.24 19.74 -0.59
N LEU A 167 -22.12 20.40 -0.88
CA LEU A 167 -21.54 20.52 -2.22
C LEU A 167 -20.06 20.16 -2.18
N CYS A 168 -19.59 19.42 -3.18
CA CYS A 168 -18.17 19.34 -3.49
C CYS A 168 -17.86 20.48 -4.47
N LEU A 169 -16.97 21.39 -4.09
CA LEU A 169 -16.58 22.56 -4.88
C LEU A 169 -15.42 22.28 -5.83
N SER A 170 -14.78 21.11 -5.69
CA SER A 170 -13.68 20.69 -6.56
C SER A 170 -14.20 20.06 -7.86
N ASP A 171 -13.57 20.45 -8.96
CA ASP A 171 -13.81 20.00 -10.34
C ASP A 171 -12.86 18.87 -10.78
N THR A 172 -11.78 18.66 -10.01
CA THR A 172 -10.70 17.74 -10.34
C THR A 172 -10.46 16.72 -9.24
N TYR A 173 -10.23 15.47 -9.64
CA TYR A 173 -9.89 14.36 -8.75
C TYR A 173 -8.60 13.70 -9.20
N LEU A 174 -7.55 13.90 -8.42
CA LEU A 174 -6.23 13.33 -8.73
C LEU A 174 -6.06 11.95 -8.09
N ASN A 175 -6.32 11.83 -6.79
CA ASN A 175 -6.22 10.57 -6.05
C ASN A 175 -6.94 10.67 -4.68
N ASN A 176 -6.94 9.57 -3.92
CA ASN A 176 -7.60 9.48 -2.61
C ASN A 176 -6.94 10.33 -1.50
N TYR A 177 -5.73 10.86 -1.74
CA TYR A 177 -4.97 11.65 -0.76
C TYR A 177 -5.06 13.16 -1.02
N HIS A 178 -5.40 13.56 -2.25
CA HIS A 178 -5.61 14.94 -2.60
C HIS A 178 -6.85 15.49 -1.90
N ARG A 179 -6.72 16.70 -1.36
CA ARG A 179 -7.83 17.37 -0.68
C ARG A 179 -8.80 17.92 -1.72
N LEU A 180 -10.08 17.70 -1.47
CA LEU A 180 -11.17 18.35 -2.19
C LEU A 180 -11.75 19.45 -1.29
N ARG A 181 -12.34 20.47 -1.90
CA ARG A 181 -13.07 21.53 -1.21
C ARG A 181 -14.54 21.13 -1.08
N TRP A 182 -15.08 21.28 0.12
CA TRP A 182 -16.44 20.89 0.46
C TRP A 182 -17.17 22.05 1.12
N ARG A 183 -18.49 22.09 0.95
CA ARG A 183 -19.41 23.02 1.63
C ARG A 183 -20.59 22.24 2.19
N CYS A 184 -20.97 22.44 3.46
CA CYS A 184 -22.16 21.79 4.02
C CYS A 184 -23.41 22.65 3.85
N ALA A 185 -24.58 22.10 4.22
CA ALA A 185 -25.86 22.81 4.17
C ALA A 185 -25.90 24.10 5.01
N GLN A 186 -25.09 24.15 6.08
CA GLN A 186 -24.96 25.33 6.95
C GLN A 186 -23.96 26.37 6.42
N GLY A 187 -23.37 26.14 5.23
CA GLY A 187 -22.43 27.06 4.60
C GLY A 187 -20.97 26.91 5.03
N HIS A 188 -20.63 26.01 5.96
CA HIS A 188 -19.24 25.78 6.35
C HIS A 188 -18.44 25.21 5.18
N GLU A 189 -17.30 25.83 4.87
CA GLU A 189 -16.35 25.35 3.87
C GLU A 189 -15.12 24.72 4.53
N TRP A 190 -14.64 23.61 3.96
CA TRP A 190 -13.40 22.98 4.42
C TRP A 190 -12.71 22.19 3.32
N GLU A 191 -11.42 21.92 3.53
CA GLU A 191 -10.62 21.04 2.70
C GLU A 191 -10.41 19.70 3.39
N SER A 192 -10.74 18.61 2.69
CA SER A 192 -10.53 17.27 3.22
C SER A 192 -10.40 16.25 2.09
N ASN A 193 -9.65 15.19 2.35
CA ASN A 193 -9.61 14.07 1.43
C ASN A 193 -10.95 13.28 1.44
N PRO A 194 -11.26 12.54 0.36
CA PRO A 194 -12.48 11.76 0.20
C PRO A 194 -12.75 10.75 1.33
N LEU A 195 -11.71 10.02 1.77
CA LEU A 195 -11.83 8.99 2.80
C LEU A 195 -12.30 9.58 4.14
N ASN A 196 -11.79 10.75 4.50
CA ASN A 196 -12.17 11.42 5.73
C ASN A 196 -13.58 12.00 5.64
N VAL A 197 -14.01 12.51 4.49
CA VAL A 197 -15.37 13.08 4.33
C VAL A 197 -16.47 12.01 4.42
N VAL A 198 -16.20 10.80 3.92
CA VAL A 198 -17.13 9.66 4.07
C VAL A 198 -17.36 9.33 5.55
N LYS A 199 -16.29 9.36 6.37
CA LYS A 199 -16.34 9.04 7.81
C LYS A 199 -16.80 10.21 8.68
N HIS A 200 -16.33 11.41 8.36
CA HIS A 200 -16.45 12.63 9.16
C HIS A 200 -16.76 13.80 8.22
N TRP A 201 -18.06 14.12 8.11
CA TRP A 201 -18.57 15.13 7.18
C TRP A 201 -18.08 16.55 7.51
N CYS A 202 -18.77 17.26 8.41
CA CYS A 202 -18.42 18.63 8.79
C CYS A 202 -18.11 18.68 10.29
N ALA A 203 -16.87 19.05 10.63
CA ALA A 203 -16.43 19.17 12.02
C ALA A 203 -17.17 20.30 12.77
N GLN A 204 -17.40 21.43 12.10
CA GLN A 204 -18.09 22.58 12.68
C GLN A 204 -19.55 22.24 13.02
N CYS A 205 -20.31 21.66 12.08
CA CYS A 205 -21.68 21.21 12.38
C CYS A 205 -21.74 20.19 13.53
N ARG A 206 -20.73 19.31 13.64
CA ARG A 206 -20.63 18.35 14.75
C ARG A 206 -20.41 19.07 16.07
N ASP A 207 -19.58 20.09 16.10
CA ASP A 207 -19.27 20.84 17.32
C ASP A 207 -20.40 21.80 17.71
N ASP A 208 -21.11 22.39 16.74
CA ASP A 208 -22.34 23.16 16.99
C ASP A 208 -23.43 22.27 17.62
N LYS A 209 -23.58 21.03 17.13
CA LYS A 209 -24.51 20.07 17.74
C LYS A 209 -24.15 19.74 19.19
N LYS A 210 -22.86 19.72 19.53
CA LYS A 210 -22.41 19.56 20.93
C LYS A 210 -22.75 20.79 21.77
N ARG A 211 -22.58 22.00 21.22
CA ARG A 211 -22.93 23.26 21.91
C ARG A 211 -24.43 23.38 22.19
N LEU A 212 -25.29 22.96 21.25
CA LEU A 212 -26.73 22.88 21.56
C LEU A 212 -27.02 21.90 22.72
N GLY A 213 -26.21 20.86 22.88
CA GLY A 213 -26.26 19.97 24.03
C GLY A 213 -26.00 20.68 25.36
N ILE A 214 -25.05 21.62 25.43
CA ILE A 214 -24.78 22.38 26.66
C ILE A 214 -25.91 23.36 26.99
N ALA A 215 -26.48 24.02 25.97
CA ALA A 215 -27.61 24.95 26.16
C ALA A 215 -28.81 24.25 26.80
N ARG A 216 -29.12 23.02 26.36
CA ARG A 216 -30.16 22.19 27.00
C ARG A 216 -29.86 21.87 28.47
N MET A 217 -28.59 21.61 28.82
CA MET A 217 -28.21 21.33 30.21
C MET A 217 -28.32 22.57 31.08
N GLN A 218 -28.01 23.75 30.54
CA GLN A 218 -28.18 25.03 31.22
C GLN A 218 -29.66 25.34 31.48
N ALA A 219 -30.56 25.06 30.52
CA ALA A 219 -32.00 25.21 30.70
C ALA A 219 -32.53 24.34 31.84
N ILE A 220 -32.16 23.05 31.89
CA ILE A 220 -32.55 22.13 32.97
C ILE A 220 -32.03 22.61 34.34
N ALA A 221 -30.86 23.25 34.38
CA ALA A 221 -30.36 23.83 35.60
C ALA A 221 -31.20 25.01 36.06
N ALA A 222 -31.56 25.91 35.15
CA ALA A 222 -32.40 27.07 35.42
C ALA A 222 -33.80 26.66 35.90
N GLU A 223 -34.41 25.63 35.30
CA GLU A 223 -35.70 25.06 35.73
C GLU A 223 -35.69 24.53 37.18
N ARG A 224 -34.50 24.25 37.75
CA ARG A 224 -34.32 23.67 39.09
C ARG A 224 -33.64 24.65 40.05
N ASP A 225 -33.76 25.94 39.77
CA ASP A 225 -33.16 27.04 40.53
C ASP A 225 -31.65 26.87 40.74
N GLY A 226 -30.96 26.34 39.71
CA GLY A 226 -29.52 26.13 39.72
C GLY A 226 -28.84 26.61 38.46
N LEU A 227 -27.53 26.40 38.40
CA LEU A 227 -26.66 26.79 37.30
C LEU A 227 -25.82 25.60 36.86
N CYS A 228 -25.70 25.42 35.55
CA CYS A 228 -24.67 24.55 34.97
C CYS A 228 -23.43 25.41 34.70
N LEU A 229 -22.34 25.16 35.43
CA LEU A 229 -21.09 25.93 35.34
C LEU A 229 -20.21 25.47 34.17
N SER A 230 -20.45 24.28 33.63
CA SER A 230 -19.72 23.79 32.46
C SER A 230 -20.14 24.53 31.18
N THR A 231 -19.16 24.85 30.34
CA THR A 231 -19.36 25.54 29.05
C THR A 231 -19.30 24.61 27.85
N VAL A 232 -18.84 23.36 28.04
CA VAL A 232 -18.69 22.36 26.98
C VAL A 232 -19.45 21.09 27.35
N TYR A 233 -20.29 20.62 26.42
CA TYR A 233 -20.97 19.33 26.52
C TYR A 233 -20.28 18.32 25.60
N VAL A 234 -19.64 17.32 26.18
CA VAL A 234 -18.92 16.28 25.43
C VAL A 234 -19.86 15.13 25.06
N ASN A 235 -20.54 14.56 26.05
CA ASN A 235 -21.53 13.49 25.89
C ASN A 235 -22.36 13.34 27.19
N ALA A 236 -23.28 12.38 27.22
CA ALA A 236 -24.19 12.16 28.35
C ALA A 236 -23.54 11.51 29.59
N HIS A 237 -22.30 11.00 29.46
CA HIS A 237 -21.57 10.26 30.50
C HIS A 237 -20.43 11.07 31.13
N THR A 238 -19.97 12.14 30.47
CA THR A 238 -18.96 13.05 31.03
C THR A 238 -19.60 13.93 32.10
N HIS A 239 -18.99 14.02 33.28
CA HIS A 239 -19.48 14.89 34.35
C HIS A 239 -19.47 16.36 33.93
N LEU A 240 -20.58 17.04 34.19
CA LEU A 240 -20.66 18.50 34.19
C LEU A 240 -20.65 19.00 35.63
N THR A 241 -20.24 20.24 35.81
CA THR A 241 -20.24 20.93 37.10
C THR A 241 -21.53 21.73 37.24
N TRP A 242 -22.24 21.52 38.34
CA TRP A 242 -23.53 22.12 38.64
C TRP A 242 -23.48 22.88 39.96
N LYS A 243 -24.32 23.90 40.10
CA LYS A 243 -24.53 24.68 41.33
C LYS A 243 -26.02 24.77 41.61
N CYS A 244 -26.47 24.49 42.84
CA CYS A 244 -27.89 24.62 43.20
C CYS A 244 -28.19 25.97 43.86
N CYS A 245 -29.47 26.24 44.11
CA CYS A 245 -29.95 27.42 44.83
C CYS A 245 -29.32 27.60 46.22
N ASN A 246 -29.05 26.50 46.94
CA ASN A 246 -28.38 26.53 48.24
C ASN A 246 -26.86 26.77 48.14
N GLY A 247 -26.32 26.93 46.93
CA GLY A 247 -24.91 27.22 46.68
C GLY A 247 -23.99 25.99 46.60
N HIS A 248 -24.51 24.77 46.76
CA HIS A 248 -23.68 23.56 46.64
C HIS A 248 -23.20 23.36 45.21
N ILE A 249 -21.92 23.07 45.05
CA ILE A 249 -21.28 22.75 43.77
C ILE A 249 -20.97 21.25 43.73
N TRP A 250 -21.37 20.56 42.66
CA TRP A 250 -21.05 19.15 42.48
C TRP A 250 -20.84 18.77 41.02
N GLN A 251 -20.24 17.61 40.81
CA GLN A 251 -20.07 16.99 39.51
C GLN A 251 -21.11 15.87 39.33
N ALA A 252 -21.83 15.89 38.21
CA ALA A 252 -22.81 14.86 37.88
C ALA A 252 -22.92 14.66 36.38
N ARG A 253 -23.30 13.44 35.97
CA ARG A 253 -23.51 13.11 34.56
C ARG A 253 -24.80 13.77 34.07
N PRO A 254 -24.81 14.37 32.87
CA PRO A 254 -26.02 14.90 32.24
C PRO A 254 -27.20 13.93 32.24
N MET A 255 -26.96 12.64 31.97
CA MET A 255 -28.02 11.63 31.95
C MET A 255 -28.71 11.48 33.32
N ASP A 256 -27.96 11.53 34.42
CA ASP A 256 -28.52 11.39 35.77
C ASP A 256 -29.35 12.61 36.16
N ILE A 257 -28.87 13.80 35.74
CA ILE A 257 -29.60 15.05 35.90
C ILE A 257 -30.90 15.04 35.10
N VAL A 258 -30.89 14.58 33.85
CA VAL A 258 -32.11 14.45 33.03
C VAL A 258 -33.09 13.46 33.65
N LYS A 259 -32.62 12.36 34.25
CA LYS A 259 -33.45 11.37 34.96
C LYS A 259 -34.05 11.88 36.28
N GLY A 260 -33.65 13.06 36.75
CA GLY A 260 -34.23 13.71 37.93
C GLY A 260 -33.35 13.67 39.19
N HIS A 261 -32.14 13.09 39.11
CA HIS A 261 -31.18 13.24 40.20
C HIS A 261 -30.64 14.66 40.22
N TRP A 262 -30.61 15.30 41.39
CA TRP A 262 -30.16 16.69 41.52
C TRP A 262 -29.06 16.81 42.60
N CYS A 263 -29.18 17.78 43.50
CA CYS A 263 -28.21 17.99 44.56
C CYS A 263 -28.45 17.02 45.75
N ASN A 264 -27.55 16.05 45.91
CA ASN A 264 -27.58 15.13 47.05
C ASN A 264 -27.39 15.83 48.40
N LEU A 265 -26.63 16.92 48.46
CA LEU A 265 -26.43 17.68 49.70
C LEU A 265 -27.74 18.35 50.15
N CYS A 266 -28.47 18.99 49.23
CA CYS A 266 -29.81 19.51 49.52
C CYS A 266 -30.79 18.41 49.97
N TYR A 267 -30.70 17.22 49.38
CA TYR A 267 -31.51 16.07 49.80
C TYR A 267 -31.19 15.61 51.23
N LEU A 268 -29.90 15.50 51.57
CA LEU A 268 -29.45 15.13 52.91
C LEU A 268 -29.80 16.18 53.96
N ASP A 269 -29.70 17.47 53.62
CA ASP A 269 -30.07 18.57 54.51
C ASP A 269 -31.56 18.51 54.87
N ARG A 270 -32.43 18.36 53.87
CA ARG A 270 -33.88 18.18 54.09
C ARG A 270 -34.17 17.00 55.00
N ARG A 271 -33.57 15.83 54.71
CA ARG A 271 -33.78 14.60 55.49
C ARG A 271 -33.30 14.75 56.95
N THR A 272 -32.21 15.47 57.17
CA THR A 272 -31.65 15.72 58.50
C THR A 272 -32.54 16.68 59.30
N GLN A 273 -33.05 17.73 58.65
CA GLN A 273 -34.02 18.65 59.27
C GLN A 273 -35.33 17.93 59.65
N GLU A 274 -35.84 17.04 58.79
CA GLU A 274 -37.03 16.22 59.09
C GLU A 274 -36.82 15.29 60.29
N LYS A 275 -35.67 14.61 60.39
CA LYS A 275 -35.32 13.79 61.56
C LYS A 275 -35.25 14.61 62.85
N LYS A 276 -34.64 15.80 62.80
CA LYS A 276 -34.59 16.73 63.94
C LYS A 276 -35.99 17.19 64.35
N ARG A 277 -36.87 17.51 63.40
CA ARG A 277 -38.28 17.86 63.66
C ARG A 277 -39.04 16.70 64.31
N ARG A 278 -38.91 15.48 63.79
CA ARG A 278 -39.56 14.28 64.37
C ARG A 278 -39.09 13.98 65.80
N ARG A 279 -37.78 14.08 66.07
CA ARG A 279 -37.23 13.91 67.41
C ARG A 279 -37.73 14.96 68.41
N ARG A 280 -37.83 16.24 68.00
CA ARG A 280 -38.42 17.30 68.85
C ARG A 280 -39.90 17.04 69.13
N LYS A 281 -40.68 16.60 68.14
CA LYS A 281 -42.09 16.26 68.31
C LYS A 281 -42.31 15.07 69.26
N SER A 282 -41.42 14.07 69.22
CA SER A 282 -41.43 12.93 70.14
C SER A 282 -40.99 13.29 71.57
N LYS A 283 -40.07 14.25 71.75
CA LYS A 283 -39.64 14.71 73.08
C LYS A 283 -40.65 15.63 73.77
N ASN A 284 -41.46 16.36 72.99
CA ASN A 284 -42.50 17.26 73.50
C ASN A 284 -43.89 16.59 73.62
N ALA A 285 -43.98 15.27 73.41
CA ALA A 285 -45.21 14.52 73.64
C ALA A 285 -45.36 14.30 75.16
N VAL A 286 -46.32 15.01 75.78
CA VAL A 286 -46.66 14.84 77.20
C VAL A 286 -47.35 13.46 77.35
N PRO A 287 -46.96 12.61 78.30
CA PRO A 287 -47.64 11.33 78.50
C PRO A 287 -49.06 11.59 79.00
N ILE A 288 -50.04 11.01 78.32
CA ILE A 288 -51.42 10.96 78.80
C ILE A 288 -51.42 9.97 79.98
N LEU A 289 -51.44 10.49 81.21
CA LEU A 289 -51.76 9.72 82.40
C LEU A 289 -53.26 9.42 82.35
N ILE A 290 -53.60 8.14 82.18
CA ILE A 290 -54.95 7.58 82.28
C ILE A 290 -55.25 7.33 83.76
#